data_AF-A0A7V2MXR6-F1
#
_entry.id   AF-A0A7V2MXR6-F1
#
_cell.length_a   1.000
_cell.length_b   1.000
_cell.length_c   1.000
_cell.angle_alpha   90.00
_cell.angle_beta   90.00
_cell.angle_gamma   90.00
#
_symmetry.space_group_name_H-M   'P 1'
#
loop_
_entity.id
_entity.type
_entity.pdbx_description
1 polymer ?
#
loop_
_entity_poly.entity_id
_entity_poly.type
_entity_poly.pdbx_seq_one_letter_code
_entity_poly.pdbx_strand_id
1 'polypeptide(L)'
;MTGAAIDRLARRLGGPRVLALPLIRVLAVLAGGIWLALAPAPYRTGAVAAVVLGFAGYSALLIAALWWRPAVTLRLNVPVLLVDLGVALALIRLTGGATSTLFLALLVIAGLQSYYYGIQRGLGVAVASAVLYLALVWPTVDQLQWANMAVRLAVLLGTAVGTGLLADVEERERARALALEAEARGREAFIRRVVEGLREGVIALDAEGRIVAWNRALERRYGLPEPAVRGRTLAEVDPGFTRGPLAAALARLLRGEIEEFTLDGVEQTLARGPHVLNVKSNVLRADGQPAGAVLLLEDVTERVALERAARQAEKLAALGTLAAGVAHEINNPIGIISSRAELVLLERGTALPAGLREDLEVIHRQAQRVARIVQGLLSFARRAPGTAGPVDLNRLVE
;
A
#
# COMPACT_ATOMS: atom_id res chain seq x y z
N MET A 1 -3.29 -18.22 -32.90
CA MET A 1 -3.77 -16.95 -32.27
C MET A 1 -2.93 -16.71 -31.02
N THR A 2 -2.39 -15.52 -30.82
CA THR A 2 -1.59 -15.17 -29.62
C THR A 2 -2.48 -15.05 -28.38
N GLY A 3 -1.95 -15.37 -27.18
CA GLY A 3 -2.73 -15.37 -25.93
C GLY A 3 -3.46 -14.05 -25.63
N ALA A 4 -2.85 -12.91 -25.96
CA ALA A 4 -3.45 -11.58 -25.81
C ALA A 4 -4.66 -11.31 -26.73
N ALA A 5 -4.81 -12.04 -27.84
CA ALA A 5 -5.99 -11.96 -28.70
C ALA A 5 -7.16 -12.77 -28.10
N ILE A 6 -6.85 -13.94 -27.52
CA ILE A 6 -7.82 -14.82 -26.86
C ILE A 6 -8.39 -14.14 -25.60
N ASP A 7 -7.56 -13.47 -24.80
CA ASP A 7 -8.02 -12.75 -23.60
C ASP A 7 -8.87 -11.51 -23.90
N ARG A 8 -8.62 -10.83 -25.02
CA ARG A 8 -9.49 -9.74 -25.48
C ARG A 8 -10.83 -10.26 -25.97
N LEU A 9 -10.83 -11.41 -26.64
CA LEU A 9 -12.04 -12.11 -27.09
C LEU A 9 -12.87 -12.62 -25.90
N ALA A 10 -12.22 -13.25 -24.93
CA ALA A 10 -12.83 -13.79 -23.72
C ALA A 10 -13.56 -12.70 -22.91
N ARG A 11 -12.93 -11.53 -22.74
CA ARG A 11 -13.53 -10.40 -22.01
C ARG A 11 -14.78 -9.85 -22.69
N ARG A 12 -14.88 -9.87 -24.02
CA ARG A 12 -16.08 -9.44 -24.76
C ARG A 12 -17.24 -10.43 -24.66
N LEU A 13 -16.96 -11.72 -24.46
CA LEU A 13 -17.96 -12.79 -24.50
C LEU A 13 -18.42 -13.28 -23.11
N GLY A 14 -17.90 -12.70 -22.02
CA GLY A 14 -18.29 -13.07 -20.65
C GLY A 14 -17.34 -14.04 -19.94
N GLY A 15 -16.09 -14.14 -20.40
CA GLY A 15 -15.01 -14.90 -19.78
C GLY A 15 -14.46 -16.05 -20.62
N PRO A 16 -13.32 -16.63 -20.24
CA PRO A 16 -12.65 -17.69 -20.99
C PRO A 16 -13.49 -18.98 -21.06
N ARG A 17 -14.34 -19.23 -20.06
CA ARG A 17 -15.30 -20.34 -20.10
C ARG A 17 -16.21 -20.24 -21.34
N VAL A 18 -16.69 -19.06 -21.74
CA VAL A 18 -17.63 -18.92 -22.87
C VAL A 18 -17.00 -19.27 -24.23
N LEU A 19 -15.68 -19.17 -24.37
CA LEU A 19 -14.97 -19.54 -25.60
C LEU A 19 -14.91 -21.05 -25.86
N ALA A 20 -15.08 -21.88 -24.84
CA ALA A 20 -15.09 -23.33 -25.03
C ALA A 20 -16.41 -23.85 -25.66
N LEU A 21 -17.53 -23.11 -25.54
CA LEU A 21 -18.80 -23.47 -26.18
C LEU A 21 -18.72 -23.57 -27.72
N PRO A 22 -18.24 -22.55 -28.46
CA PRO A 22 -18.12 -22.65 -29.92
C PRO A 22 -17.09 -23.70 -30.34
N LEU A 23 -15.99 -23.85 -29.60
CA LEU A 23 -14.97 -24.87 -29.90
C LEU A 23 -15.57 -26.28 -29.80
N ILE A 24 -16.33 -26.56 -28.75
CA ILE A 24 -16.93 -27.87 -28.52
C ILE A 24 -18.04 -28.15 -29.54
N ARG A 25 -18.79 -27.13 -29.97
CA ARG A 25 -19.72 -27.27 -31.10
C ARG A 25 -19.01 -27.61 -32.41
N VAL A 26 -17.91 -26.93 -32.73
CA VAL A 26 -17.11 -27.24 -33.93
C VAL A 26 -16.61 -28.67 -33.87
N LEU A 27 -16.10 -29.12 -32.72
CA LEU A 27 -15.70 -30.51 -32.52
C LEU A 27 -16.86 -31.50 -32.70
N ALA A 28 -18.05 -31.19 -32.19
CA ALA A 28 -19.24 -32.03 -32.36
C ALA A 28 -19.68 -32.12 -33.84
N VAL A 29 -19.64 -31.01 -34.57
CA VAL A 29 -19.93 -30.97 -36.02
C VAL A 29 -18.91 -31.79 -36.80
N LEU A 30 -17.63 -31.62 -36.51
CA LEU A 30 -16.55 -32.41 -37.13
C LEU A 30 -16.70 -33.89 -36.82
N ALA A 31 -16.98 -34.27 -35.57
CA ALA A 31 -17.20 -35.65 -35.17
C ALA A 31 -18.38 -36.27 -35.92
N GLY A 32 -19.50 -35.54 -36.05
CA GLY A 32 -20.66 -35.97 -36.83
C GLY A 32 -20.35 -36.15 -38.32
N GLY A 33 -19.59 -35.22 -38.91
CA GLY A 33 -19.16 -35.30 -40.31
C GLY A 33 -18.19 -36.46 -40.58
N ILE A 34 -17.21 -36.67 -39.70
CA ILE A 34 -16.27 -37.79 -39.76
C ILE A 34 -17.03 -39.11 -39.63
N TRP A 35 -17.94 -39.21 -38.67
CA TRP A 35 -18.77 -40.40 -38.49
C TRP A 35 -19.59 -40.68 -39.75
N LEU A 36 -20.22 -39.68 -40.35
CA LEU A 36 -21.01 -39.85 -41.58
C LEU A 36 -20.17 -40.32 -42.78
N ALA A 37 -18.94 -39.82 -42.90
CA ALA A 37 -18.02 -40.21 -43.97
C ALA A 37 -17.56 -41.68 -43.83
N LEU A 38 -17.25 -42.09 -42.60
CA LEU A 38 -16.65 -43.40 -42.28
C LEU A 38 -17.68 -44.49 -41.91
N ALA A 39 -18.94 -44.12 -41.67
CA ALA A 39 -19.97 -45.06 -41.25
C ALA A 39 -20.23 -46.14 -42.33
N PRO A 40 -20.50 -47.40 -41.91
CA PRO A 40 -20.88 -48.46 -42.85
C PRO A 40 -22.12 -48.09 -43.67
N ALA A 41 -22.18 -48.55 -44.92
CA ALA A 41 -23.26 -48.22 -45.87
C ALA A 41 -24.69 -48.40 -45.32
N PRO A 42 -25.03 -49.43 -44.51
CA PRO A 42 -26.37 -49.59 -43.93
C PRO A 42 -26.83 -48.41 -43.05
N TYR A 43 -25.88 -47.67 -42.48
CA TYR A 43 -26.17 -46.56 -41.56
C TYR A 43 -26.08 -45.18 -42.23
N ARG A 44 -25.59 -45.09 -43.48
CA ARG A 44 -25.50 -43.85 -44.26
C ARG A 44 -26.79 -43.57 -45.03
N THR A 45 -27.89 -43.42 -44.29
CA THR A 45 -29.19 -43.07 -44.89
C THR A 45 -29.30 -41.56 -45.11
N GLY A 46 -30.13 -41.14 -46.07
CA GLY A 46 -30.41 -39.71 -46.30
C GLY A 46 -30.96 -39.00 -45.06
N ALA A 47 -31.69 -39.72 -44.20
CA ALA A 47 -32.18 -39.20 -42.93
C ALA A 47 -31.04 -38.87 -41.95
N VAL A 48 -30.05 -39.76 -41.82
CA VAL A 48 -28.89 -39.52 -40.94
C VAL A 48 -28.05 -38.35 -41.47
N ALA A 49 -27.81 -38.30 -42.77
CA ALA A 49 -27.10 -37.19 -43.39
C ALA A 49 -27.83 -35.84 -43.17
N ALA A 50 -29.16 -35.82 -43.31
CA ALA A 50 -29.97 -34.62 -43.07
C ALA A 50 -29.88 -34.12 -41.62
N VAL A 51 -29.91 -35.03 -40.63
CA VAL A 51 -29.78 -34.65 -39.22
C VAL A 51 -28.39 -34.11 -38.89
N VAL A 52 -27.33 -34.73 -39.41
CA VAL A 52 -25.93 -34.25 -39.21
C VAL A 52 -25.71 -32.88 -39.88
N LEU A 53 -26.15 -32.71 -41.13
CA LEU A 53 -26.04 -31.44 -41.86
C LEU A 53 -26.91 -30.35 -41.22
N GLY A 54 -28.11 -30.70 -40.76
CA GLY A 54 -29.00 -29.81 -40.02
C GLY A 54 -28.37 -29.33 -38.72
N PHE A 55 -27.76 -30.23 -37.95
CA PHE A 55 -27.01 -29.89 -36.74
C PHE A 55 -25.81 -28.98 -37.02
N ALA A 56 -25.11 -29.20 -38.13
CA ALA A 56 -23.99 -28.36 -38.56
C ALA A 56 -24.47 -26.93 -38.89
N GLY A 57 -25.54 -26.79 -39.66
CA GLY A 57 -26.14 -25.49 -39.99
C GLY A 57 -26.66 -24.76 -38.74
N TYR A 58 -27.38 -25.47 -37.87
CA TYR A 58 -27.84 -24.94 -36.59
C TYR A 58 -26.68 -24.48 -35.69
N SER A 59 -25.61 -25.27 -35.60
CA SER A 59 -24.42 -24.92 -34.81
C SER A 59 -23.71 -23.70 -35.39
N ALA A 60 -23.62 -23.56 -36.71
CA ALA A 60 -23.04 -22.38 -37.35
C ALA A 60 -23.85 -21.10 -37.03
N LEU A 61 -25.19 -21.19 -37.07
CA LEU A 61 -26.09 -20.09 -36.71
C LEU A 61 -25.94 -19.69 -35.24
N LEU A 62 -25.88 -20.67 -34.33
CA LEU A 62 -25.67 -20.40 -32.90
C LEU A 62 -24.31 -19.77 -32.62
N ILE A 63 -23.24 -20.25 -33.28
CA ILE A 63 -21.92 -19.64 -33.17
C ILE A 63 -22.00 -18.20 -33.65
N ALA A 64 -22.54 -17.94 -34.85
CA ALA A 64 -22.71 -16.57 -35.35
C ALA A 64 -23.54 -15.68 -34.41
N ALA A 65 -24.62 -16.21 -33.82
CA ALA A 65 -25.44 -15.52 -32.83
C ALA A 65 -24.69 -15.23 -31.53
N LEU A 66 -23.80 -16.13 -31.07
CA LEU A 66 -22.94 -15.90 -29.90
C LEU A 66 -21.98 -14.75 -30.15
N TRP A 67 -21.46 -14.61 -31.37
CA TRP A 67 -20.60 -13.49 -31.77
C TRP A 67 -21.34 -12.15 -31.85
N TRP A 68 -22.60 -12.15 -32.33
CA TRP A 68 -23.36 -10.91 -32.50
C TRP A 68 -24.06 -10.42 -31.23
N ARG A 69 -24.68 -11.33 -30.45
CA ARG A 69 -25.42 -11.01 -29.21
C ARG A 69 -25.14 -12.04 -28.10
N PRO A 70 -23.96 -12.03 -27.49
CA PRO A 70 -23.57 -13.06 -26.51
C PRO A 70 -24.53 -13.18 -25.33
N ALA A 71 -24.99 -12.06 -24.78
CA ALA A 71 -25.90 -12.03 -23.63
C ALA A 71 -27.27 -12.67 -23.91
N VAL A 72 -27.79 -12.54 -25.14
CA VAL A 72 -29.07 -13.14 -25.54
C VAL A 72 -28.88 -14.63 -25.79
N THR A 73 -27.83 -15.00 -26.52
CA THR A 73 -27.53 -16.40 -26.87
C THR A 73 -27.27 -17.25 -25.63
N LEU A 74 -26.60 -16.73 -24.61
CA LEU A 74 -26.39 -17.44 -23.35
C LEU A 74 -27.68 -17.70 -22.55
N ARG A 75 -28.72 -16.86 -22.70
CA ARG A 75 -30.03 -17.09 -22.09
C ARG A 75 -30.80 -18.24 -22.73
N LEU A 76 -30.47 -18.61 -23.97
CA LEU A 76 -31.09 -19.71 -24.71
C LEU A 76 -30.54 -21.10 -24.33
N ASN A 77 -29.76 -21.23 -23.24
CA ASN A 77 -29.13 -22.49 -22.86
C ASN A 77 -30.10 -23.69 -22.80
N VAL A 78 -31.27 -23.53 -22.16
CA VAL A 78 -32.24 -24.64 -22.01
C VAL A 78 -32.85 -25.05 -23.36
N PRO A 79 -33.39 -24.14 -24.20
CA PRO A 79 -33.82 -24.48 -25.56
C PRO A 79 -32.72 -25.17 -26.38
N VAL A 80 -31.49 -24.66 -26.29
CA VAL A 80 -30.34 -25.18 -27.03
C VAL A 80 -30.00 -26.61 -26.58
N LEU A 81 -30.00 -26.86 -25.28
CA LEU A 81 -29.82 -28.20 -24.70
C LEU A 81 -30.89 -29.17 -25.18
N LEU A 82 -32.16 -28.76 -25.20
CA LEU A 82 -33.27 -29.62 -25.66
C LEU A 82 -33.09 -30.01 -27.13
N VAL A 83 -32.67 -29.06 -27.99
CA VAL A 83 -32.37 -29.34 -29.39
C VAL A 83 -31.16 -30.27 -29.53
N ASP A 84 -30.05 -29.99 -28.84
CA ASP A 84 -28.84 -30.83 -28.89
C ASP A 84 -29.14 -32.27 -28.42
N LEU A 85 -29.92 -32.41 -27.34
CA LEU A 85 -30.36 -33.71 -26.81
C LEU A 85 -31.30 -34.43 -27.79
N GLY A 86 -32.26 -33.72 -28.37
CA GLY A 86 -33.17 -34.27 -29.37
C GLY A 86 -32.45 -34.76 -30.62
N VAL A 87 -31.48 -33.98 -31.12
CA VAL A 87 -30.63 -34.38 -32.26
C VAL A 87 -29.80 -35.61 -31.92
N ALA A 88 -29.16 -35.64 -30.75
CA ALA A 88 -28.37 -36.80 -30.31
C ALA A 88 -29.23 -38.07 -30.23
N LEU A 89 -30.41 -37.99 -29.63
CA LEU A 89 -31.36 -39.11 -29.53
C LEU A 89 -31.88 -39.55 -30.90
N ALA A 90 -32.20 -38.62 -31.79
CA ALA A 90 -32.63 -38.94 -33.15
C ALA A 90 -31.54 -39.71 -33.93
N LEU A 91 -30.28 -39.25 -33.82
CA LEU A 91 -29.14 -39.95 -34.41
C LEU A 91 -28.95 -41.35 -33.83
N ILE A 92 -29.06 -41.51 -32.50
CA ILE A 92 -28.99 -42.83 -31.85
C ILE A 92 -30.06 -43.77 -32.41
N ARG A 93 -31.31 -43.29 -32.55
CA ARG A 93 -32.42 -44.10 -33.08
C ARG A 93 -32.20 -44.55 -34.51
N LEU A 94 -31.72 -43.64 -35.37
CA LEU A 94 -31.51 -43.88 -36.80
C LEU A 94 -30.30 -44.75 -37.10
N THR A 95 -29.35 -44.85 -36.15
CA THR A 95 -28.06 -45.54 -36.34
C THR A 95 -27.95 -46.85 -35.57
N GLY A 96 -29.10 -47.49 -35.29
CA GLY A 96 -29.15 -48.84 -34.70
C GLY A 96 -29.51 -48.88 -33.21
N GLY A 97 -29.94 -47.77 -32.60
CA GLY A 97 -30.42 -47.75 -31.23
C GLY A 97 -29.34 -48.17 -30.25
N ALA A 98 -29.51 -49.32 -29.61
CA ALA A 98 -28.57 -49.88 -28.64
C ALA A 98 -27.14 -50.05 -29.18
N THR A 99 -26.97 -50.36 -30.48
CA THR A 99 -25.65 -50.55 -31.09
C THR A 99 -24.95 -49.23 -31.47
N SER A 100 -25.69 -48.11 -31.45
CA SER A 100 -25.17 -46.82 -31.92
C SER A 100 -23.96 -46.36 -31.11
N THR A 101 -22.91 -45.91 -31.80
CA THR A 101 -21.73 -45.27 -31.17
C THR A 101 -21.95 -43.79 -30.87
N LEU A 102 -23.03 -43.20 -31.38
CA LEU A 102 -23.37 -41.77 -31.20
C LEU A 102 -23.91 -41.46 -29.79
N PHE A 103 -24.03 -42.46 -28.92
CA PHE A 103 -24.27 -42.27 -27.48
C PHE A 103 -23.26 -41.31 -26.83
N LEU A 104 -22.01 -41.27 -27.33
CA LEU A 104 -20.96 -40.37 -26.84
C LEU A 104 -21.38 -38.88 -26.87
N ALA A 105 -22.33 -38.50 -27.72
CA ALA A 105 -22.89 -37.15 -27.71
C ALA A 105 -23.58 -36.82 -26.37
N LEU A 106 -24.31 -37.77 -25.78
CA LEU A 106 -24.98 -37.59 -24.48
C LEU A 106 -23.96 -37.38 -23.35
N LEU A 107 -22.83 -38.08 -23.42
CA LEU A 107 -21.70 -37.92 -22.50
C LEU A 107 -21.17 -36.48 -22.50
N VAL A 108 -20.91 -35.96 -23.70
CA VAL A 108 -20.39 -34.60 -23.90
C VAL A 108 -21.42 -33.58 -23.42
N ILE A 109 -22.70 -33.75 -23.75
CA ILE A 109 -23.78 -32.86 -23.30
C ILE A 109 -23.86 -32.81 -21.77
N ALA A 110 -23.89 -33.96 -21.10
CA ALA A 110 -23.96 -34.03 -19.64
C ALA A 110 -22.73 -33.42 -18.96
N GLY A 111 -21.53 -33.73 -19.46
CA GLY A 111 -20.28 -33.17 -18.94
C GLY A 111 -20.20 -31.65 -19.11
N LEU A 112 -20.63 -31.14 -20.27
CA LEU A 112 -20.73 -29.70 -20.51
C LEU A 112 -21.70 -29.02 -19.56
N GLN A 113 -22.90 -29.57 -19.38
CA GLN A 113 -23.89 -28.98 -18.50
C GLN A 113 -23.41 -28.96 -17.05
N SER A 114 -22.65 -29.99 -16.63
CA SER A 114 -22.02 -30.03 -15.32
C SER A 114 -20.90 -29.01 -15.15
N TYR A 115 -20.01 -28.90 -16.14
CA TYR A 115 -18.88 -27.97 -16.10
C TYR A 115 -19.33 -26.50 -16.08
N TYR A 116 -20.34 -26.13 -16.87
CA TYR A 116 -20.77 -24.74 -17.03
C TYR A 116 -21.82 -24.29 -16.02
N TYR A 117 -22.72 -25.18 -15.63
CA TYR A 117 -23.89 -24.83 -14.84
C TYR A 117 -23.94 -25.54 -13.48
N GLY A 118 -22.85 -26.22 -13.12
CA GLY A 118 -22.67 -26.88 -11.85
C GLY A 118 -23.22 -28.31 -11.82
N ILE A 119 -22.76 -29.05 -10.80
CA ILE A 119 -22.98 -30.48 -10.67
C ILE A 119 -24.46 -30.87 -10.62
N GLN A 120 -25.32 -30.06 -10.00
CA GLN A 120 -26.75 -30.35 -9.87
C GLN A 120 -27.45 -30.34 -11.24
N ARG A 121 -27.16 -29.34 -12.08
CA ARG A 121 -27.72 -29.26 -13.44
C ARG A 121 -27.13 -30.32 -14.34
N GLY A 122 -25.82 -30.53 -14.29
CA GLY A 122 -25.16 -31.61 -15.03
C GLY A 122 -25.73 -32.99 -14.72
N LEU A 123 -25.90 -33.30 -13.44
CA LEU A 123 -26.49 -34.56 -12.99
C LEU A 123 -27.96 -34.68 -13.43
N GLY A 124 -28.75 -33.61 -13.29
CA GLY A 124 -30.15 -33.60 -13.75
C GLY A 124 -30.26 -33.90 -15.26
N VAL A 125 -29.38 -33.30 -16.07
CA VAL A 125 -29.32 -33.56 -17.52
C VAL A 125 -28.84 -34.97 -17.81
N ALA A 126 -27.86 -35.49 -17.08
CA ALA A 126 -27.37 -36.85 -17.24
C ALA A 126 -28.47 -37.88 -16.93
N VAL A 127 -29.22 -37.69 -15.86
CA VAL A 127 -30.35 -38.54 -15.47
C VAL A 127 -31.48 -38.46 -16.50
N ALA A 128 -31.86 -37.25 -16.94
CA ALA A 128 -32.86 -37.09 -17.99
C ALA A 128 -32.43 -37.76 -19.31
N SER A 129 -31.17 -37.57 -19.70
CA SER A 129 -30.59 -38.20 -20.90
C SER A 129 -30.56 -39.72 -20.77
N ALA A 130 -30.23 -40.25 -19.59
CA ALA A 130 -30.26 -41.69 -19.30
C ALA A 130 -31.66 -42.28 -19.45
N VAL A 131 -32.68 -41.63 -18.88
CA VAL A 131 -34.08 -42.08 -18.98
C VAL A 131 -34.56 -42.06 -20.42
N LEU A 132 -34.32 -40.96 -21.15
CA LEU A 132 -34.72 -40.84 -22.55
C LEU A 132 -33.99 -41.83 -23.45
N TYR A 133 -32.69 -42.05 -23.21
CA TYR A 133 -31.89 -43.04 -23.91
C TYR A 133 -32.43 -44.47 -23.67
N LEU A 134 -32.72 -44.83 -22.42
CA LEU A 134 -33.31 -46.12 -22.06
C LEU A 134 -34.65 -46.33 -22.76
N ALA A 135 -35.56 -45.36 -22.69
CA ALA A 135 -36.87 -45.43 -23.32
C ALA A 135 -36.76 -45.60 -24.86
N LEU A 136 -35.82 -44.89 -25.48
CA LEU A 136 -35.60 -44.94 -26.92
C LEU A 136 -35.02 -46.28 -27.38
N VAL A 137 -34.10 -46.83 -26.60
CA VAL A 137 -33.31 -48.00 -26.97
C VAL A 137 -33.99 -49.31 -26.55
N TRP A 138 -34.87 -49.28 -25.56
CA TRP A 138 -35.62 -50.44 -25.03
C TRP A 138 -36.11 -51.43 -26.11
N PRO A 139 -36.74 -50.99 -27.22
CA PRO A 139 -37.25 -51.91 -28.24
C PRO A 139 -36.16 -52.62 -29.07
N THR A 140 -34.90 -52.21 -28.92
CA THR A 140 -33.74 -52.68 -29.69
C THR A 140 -32.70 -53.41 -28.84
N VAL A 141 -32.99 -53.66 -27.55
CA VAL A 141 -32.05 -54.30 -26.61
C VAL A 141 -32.11 -55.81 -26.71
N ASP A 142 -30.99 -56.43 -27.07
CA ASP A 142 -30.77 -57.88 -27.00
C ASP A 142 -29.88 -58.28 -25.80
N GLN A 143 -29.80 -59.58 -25.49
CA GLN A 143 -29.05 -60.09 -24.32
C GLN A 143 -27.58 -59.63 -24.28
N LEU A 144 -26.91 -59.49 -25.42
CA LEU A 144 -25.51 -59.03 -25.51
C LEU A 144 -25.31 -57.53 -25.18
N GLN A 145 -26.38 -56.74 -25.12
CA GLN A 145 -26.28 -55.27 -25.01
C GLN A 145 -26.54 -54.72 -23.61
N TRP A 146 -27.06 -55.53 -22.69
CA TRP A 146 -27.30 -55.12 -21.29
C TRP A 146 -26.02 -54.63 -20.60
N ALA A 147 -24.90 -55.34 -20.80
CA ALA A 147 -23.61 -54.94 -20.26
C ALA A 147 -23.15 -53.59 -20.83
N ASN A 148 -23.23 -53.40 -22.15
CA ASN A 148 -22.85 -52.14 -22.80
C ASN A 148 -23.74 -50.97 -22.35
N MET A 149 -25.03 -51.21 -22.16
CA MET A 149 -25.97 -50.21 -21.68
C MET A 149 -25.66 -49.79 -20.24
N ALA A 150 -25.40 -50.75 -19.35
CA ALA A 150 -25.00 -50.47 -17.98
C ALA A 150 -23.71 -49.63 -17.92
N VAL A 151 -22.69 -49.98 -18.71
CA VAL A 151 -21.43 -49.21 -18.80
C VAL A 151 -21.69 -47.79 -19.31
N ARG A 152 -22.47 -47.63 -20.37
CA ARG A 152 -22.82 -46.32 -20.94
C ARG A 152 -23.49 -45.40 -19.92
N LEU A 153 -24.46 -45.92 -19.16
CA LEU A 153 -25.17 -45.16 -18.13
C LEU A 153 -24.25 -44.79 -16.96
N ALA A 154 -23.42 -45.74 -16.51
CA ALA A 154 -22.44 -45.51 -15.46
C ALA A 154 -21.43 -44.41 -15.87
N VAL A 155 -20.91 -44.48 -17.10
CA VAL A 155 -19.98 -43.48 -17.63
C VAL A 155 -20.65 -42.12 -17.84
N LEU A 156 -21.92 -42.08 -18.29
CA LEU A 156 -22.70 -40.84 -18.43
C LEU A 156 -22.85 -40.09 -17.10
N LEU A 157 -23.32 -40.79 -16.06
CA LEU A 157 -23.47 -40.23 -14.72
C LEU A 157 -22.11 -39.88 -14.12
N GLY A 158 -21.12 -40.76 -14.28
CA GLY A 158 -19.75 -40.57 -13.81
C GLY A 158 -19.08 -39.33 -14.43
N THR A 159 -19.27 -39.08 -15.72
CA THR A 159 -18.74 -37.87 -16.38
C THR A 159 -19.44 -36.62 -15.89
N ALA A 160 -20.76 -36.63 -15.68
CA ALA A 160 -21.45 -35.48 -15.11
C ALA A 160 -20.93 -35.17 -13.69
N VAL A 161 -20.77 -36.17 -12.83
CA VAL A 161 -20.22 -35.98 -11.48
C VAL A 161 -18.76 -35.51 -11.54
N GLY A 162 -17.91 -36.20 -12.31
CA GLY A 162 -16.47 -35.90 -12.39
C GLY A 162 -16.18 -34.51 -12.93
N THR A 163 -16.80 -34.13 -14.05
CA THR A 163 -16.61 -32.79 -14.64
C THR A 163 -17.18 -31.69 -13.75
N GLY A 164 -18.28 -31.96 -13.03
CA GLY A 164 -18.87 -31.02 -12.07
C GLY A 164 -17.99 -30.78 -10.85
N LEU A 165 -17.41 -31.85 -10.28
CA LEU A 165 -16.46 -31.75 -9.18
C LEU A 165 -15.20 -30.99 -9.59
N LEU A 166 -14.64 -31.30 -10.76
CA LEU A 166 -13.47 -30.59 -11.29
C LEU A 166 -13.76 -29.10 -11.49
N ALA A 167 -14.94 -28.75 -12.01
CA ALA A 167 -15.34 -27.35 -12.19
C ALA A 167 -15.49 -26.59 -10.86
N ASP A 168 -16.05 -27.24 -9.82
CA ASP A 168 -16.21 -26.67 -8.48
C ASP A 168 -14.86 -26.47 -7.77
N VAL A 169 -13.94 -27.44 -7.87
CA VAL A 169 -12.57 -27.28 -7.35
C VAL A 169 -11.86 -26.13 -8.04
N GLU A 170 -11.89 -26.07 -9.38
CA GLU A 170 -11.28 -24.98 -10.15
C GLU A 170 -11.82 -23.60 -9.75
N GLU A 171 -13.14 -23.50 -9.55
CA GLU A 171 -13.78 -22.25 -9.15
C GLU A 171 -13.38 -21.83 -7.73
N ARG A 172 -13.31 -22.77 -6.79
CA ARG A 172 -12.84 -22.52 -5.42
C ARG A 172 -11.38 -22.10 -5.37
N GLU A 173 -10.51 -22.74 -6.15
CA GLU A 173 -9.09 -22.38 -6.21
C GLU A 173 -8.89 -20.98 -6.78
N ARG A 174 -9.60 -20.63 -7.85
CA ARG A 174 -9.57 -19.26 -8.41
C ARG A 174 -10.09 -18.23 -7.41
N ALA A 175 -11.18 -18.52 -6.71
CA ALA A 175 -11.72 -17.63 -5.70
C ALA A 175 -10.73 -17.42 -4.53
N ARG A 176 -10.07 -18.48 -4.08
CA ARG A 176 -9.03 -18.41 -3.05
C ARG A 176 -7.82 -17.61 -3.51
N ALA A 177 -7.34 -17.83 -4.74
CA ALA A 177 -6.21 -17.08 -5.30
C ALA A 177 -6.52 -15.57 -5.36
N LEU A 178 -7.70 -15.21 -5.87
CA LEU A 178 -8.16 -13.81 -5.91
C LEU A 178 -8.30 -13.20 -4.51
N ALA A 179 -8.79 -13.98 -3.53
CA ALA A 179 -8.90 -13.52 -2.15
C ALA A 179 -7.53 -13.26 -1.51
N LEU A 180 -6.57 -14.17 -1.71
CA LEU A 180 -5.20 -14.01 -1.22
C LEU A 180 -4.49 -12.81 -1.86
N GLU A 181 -4.65 -12.61 -3.17
CA GLU A 181 -4.13 -11.40 -3.85
C GLU A 181 -4.75 -10.12 -3.30
N ALA A 182 -6.06 -10.11 -3.06
CA ALA A 182 -6.76 -8.96 -2.49
C ALA A 182 -6.29 -8.67 -1.05
N GLU A 183 -6.10 -9.70 -0.24
CA GLU A 183 -5.58 -9.59 1.12
C GLU A 183 -4.14 -9.05 1.14
N ALA A 184 -3.26 -9.57 0.28
CA ALA A 184 -1.89 -9.10 0.12
C ALA A 184 -1.85 -7.61 -0.28
N ARG A 185 -2.61 -7.22 -1.32
CA ARG A 185 -2.73 -5.81 -1.72
C ARG A 185 -3.30 -4.92 -0.62
N GLY A 186 -4.27 -5.44 0.15
CA GLY A 186 -4.85 -4.74 1.29
C GLY A 186 -3.84 -4.46 2.39
N ARG A 187 -2.99 -5.44 2.73
CA ARG A 187 -1.89 -5.29 3.69
C ARG A 187 -0.83 -4.30 3.22
N GLU A 188 -0.38 -4.41 1.96
CA GLU A 188 0.58 -3.46 1.39
C GLU A 188 0.05 -2.02 1.41
N ALA A 189 -1.21 -1.82 1.01
CA ALA A 189 -1.84 -0.50 1.03
C ALA A 189 -2.02 0.04 2.46
N PHE A 190 -2.25 -0.83 3.45
CA PHE A 190 -2.29 -0.42 4.86
C PHE A 190 -0.92 0.05 5.35
N ILE A 191 0.13 -0.77 5.17
CA ILE A 191 1.51 -0.43 5.57
C ILE A 191 1.94 0.90 4.93
N ARG A 192 1.69 1.06 3.63
CA ARG A 192 1.98 2.31 2.92
C ARG A 192 1.27 3.50 3.57
N ARG A 193 -0.03 3.40 3.85
CA ARG A 193 -0.79 4.48 4.51
C ARG A 193 -0.27 4.81 5.90
N VAL A 194 0.18 3.82 6.67
CA VAL A 194 0.80 4.04 7.98
C VAL A 194 2.09 4.86 7.80
N VAL A 195 3.00 4.43 6.93
CA VAL A 195 4.28 5.12 6.67
C VAL A 195 4.07 6.55 6.15
N GLU A 196 3.11 6.74 5.26
CA GLU A 196 2.75 8.06 4.69
C GLU A 196 2.08 9.00 5.70
N GLY A 197 1.45 8.43 6.73
CA GLY A 197 0.77 9.18 7.80
C GLY A 197 1.70 9.67 8.91
N LEU A 198 2.92 9.14 9.00
CA LEU A 198 3.91 9.54 10.00
C LEU A 198 4.35 11.00 9.81
N ARG A 199 4.66 11.67 10.92
CA ARG A 199 5.18 13.05 10.91
C ARG A 199 6.69 13.07 10.73
N GLU A 200 7.35 12.04 11.23
CA GLU A 200 8.77 11.78 11.05
C GLU A 200 9.05 11.36 9.60
N GLY A 201 10.24 11.73 9.12
CA GLY A 201 10.70 11.29 7.82
C GLY A 201 11.09 9.81 7.88
N VAL A 202 10.56 8.99 6.97
CA VAL A 202 10.94 7.58 6.85
C VAL A 202 11.55 7.33 5.49
N ILE A 203 12.80 6.86 5.50
CA ILE A 203 13.56 6.45 4.33
C ILE A 203 13.81 4.96 4.46
N ALA A 204 13.50 4.20 3.42
CA ALA A 204 14.01 2.83 3.29
C ALA A 204 15.02 2.78 2.14
N LEU A 205 16.10 2.03 2.35
CA LEU A 205 17.16 1.79 1.40
C LEU A 205 17.23 0.30 1.06
N ASP A 206 17.61 -0.03 -0.17
CA ASP A 206 18.02 -1.38 -0.57
C ASP A 206 19.46 -1.71 -0.11
N ALA A 207 19.93 -2.91 -0.44
CA ALA A 207 21.27 -3.39 -0.08
C ALA A 207 22.39 -2.53 -0.68
N GLU A 208 22.14 -1.89 -1.82
CA GLU A 208 23.06 -0.97 -2.49
C GLU A 208 22.97 0.47 -1.96
N GLY A 209 22.10 0.73 -0.97
CA GLY A 209 21.94 2.06 -0.37
C GLY A 209 21.10 3.03 -1.22
N ARG A 210 20.28 2.52 -2.15
CA ARG A 210 19.36 3.31 -2.97
C ARG A 210 17.99 3.41 -2.32
N ILE A 211 17.33 4.54 -2.52
CA ILE A 211 16.04 4.84 -1.90
C ILE A 211 14.95 3.96 -2.51
N VAL A 212 14.29 3.15 -1.67
CA VAL A 212 13.12 2.34 -2.03
C VAL A 212 11.82 2.87 -1.42
N ALA A 213 11.89 3.64 -0.33
CA ALA A 213 10.73 4.34 0.23
C ALA A 213 11.10 5.75 0.71
N TRP A 214 10.17 6.69 0.51
CA TRP A 214 10.29 8.10 0.86
C TRP A 214 8.91 8.66 1.18
N ASN A 215 8.61 8.86 2.47
CA ASN A 215 7.25 9.23 2.88
C ASN A 215 6.92 10.72 2.68
N ARG A 216 5.63 11.05 2.78
CA ARG A 216 5.09 12.43 2.66
C ARG A 216 5.70 13.45 3.62
N ALA A 217 6.25 13.04 4.76
CA ALA A 217 6.96 13.95 5.66
C ALA A 217 8.26 14.47 5.02
N LEU A 218 9.00 13.58 4.35
CA LEU A 218 10.22 13.93 3.62
C LEU A 218 9.90 14.75 2.36
N GLU A 219 8.82 14.43 1.64
CA GLU A 219 8.40 15.25 0.50
C GLU A 219 8.14 16.70 0.91
N ARG A 220 7.46 16.90 2.06
CA ARG A 220 7.21 18.23 2.60
C ARG A 220 8.48 18.93 3.06
N ARG A 221 9.45 18.19 3.60
CA ARG A 221 10.70 18.73 4.14
C ARG A 221 11.68 19.12 3.02
N TYR A 222 11.96 18.18 2.12
CA TYR A 222 12.96 18.33 1.05
C TYR A 222 12.36 18.91 -0.25
N GLY A 223 11.03 18.94 -0.39
CA GLY A 223 10.36 19.45 -1.60
C GLY A 223 10.44 18.49 -2.79
N LEU A 224 10.83 17.24 -2.58
CA LEU A 224 11.03 16.23 -3.63
C LEU A 224 10.02 15.08 -3.45
N PRO A 225 9.23 14.74 -4.49
CA PRO A 225 8.29 13.64 -4.42
C PRO A 225 9.00 12.27 -4.52
N GLU A 226 8.42 11.20 -3.95
CA GLU A 226 9.00 9.84 -3.96
C GLU A 226 9.49 9.38 -5.35
N PRO A 227 8.71 9.55 -6.44
CA PRO A 227 9.15 9.14 -7.78
C PRO A 227 10.41 9.84 -8.29
N ALA A 228 10.76 11.03 -7.76
CA ALA A 228 11.95 11.78 -8.18
C ALA A 228 13.23 11.35 -7.45
N VAL A 229 13.09 10.64 -6.32
CA VAL A 229 14.21 10.20 -5.47
C VAL A 229 14.41 8.68 -5.48
N ARG A 230 13.37 7.92 -5.85
CA ARG A 230 13.43 6.46 -5.89
C ARG A 230 14.57 5.96 -6.80
N GLY A 231 15.32 4.97 -6.31
CA GLY A 231 16.47 4.38 -7.01
C GLY A 231 17.76 5.21 -6.97
N ARG A 232 17.70 6.45 -6.46
CA ARG A 232 18.85 7.32 -6.24
C ARG A 232 19.45 7.05 -4.88
N THR A 233 20.73 7.36 -4.71
CA THR A 233 21.40 7.31 -3.40
C THR A 233 21.05 8.56 -2.58
N LEU A 234 21.14 8.48 -1.25
CA LEU A 234 20.93 9.66 -0.39
C LEU A 234 21.87 10.82 -0.73
N ALA A 235 23.09 10.49 -1.16
CA ALA A 235 24.10 11.43 -1.59
C ALA A 235 23.67 12.30 -2.79
N GLU A 236 22.90 11.71 -3.71
CA GLU A 236 22.39 12.42 -4.89
C GLU A 236 21.19 13.32 -4.57
N VAL A 237 20.46 13.03 -3.49
CA VAL A 237 19.28 13.79 -3.07
C VAL A 237 19.70 15.03 -2.29
N ASP A 238 20.59 14.87 -1.32
CA ASP A 238 21.13 15.97 -0.54
C ASP A 238 22.60 15.67 -0.15
N PRO A 239 23.57 16.49 -0.59
CA PRO A 239 24.96 16.38 -0.15
C PRO A 239 25.14 16.42 1.37
N GLY A 240 24.18 16.95 2.13
CA GLY A 240 24.13 16.88 3.59
C GLY A 240 24.19 15.43 4.13
N PHE A 241 23.77 14.43 3.35
CA PHE A 241 23.91 13.01 3.71
C PHE A 241 25.31 12.45 3.46
N THR A 242 26.18 13.16 2.73
CA THR A 242 27.55 12.69 2.40
C THR A 242 28.62 13.14 3.38
N ARG A 243 28.28 14.00 4.34
CA ARG A 243 29.25 14.61 5.25
C ARG A 243 28.96 14.23 6.70
N GLY A 244 30.04 14.02 7.46
CA GLY A 244 29.97 13.85 8.91
C GLY A 244 29.61 12.43 9.37
N PRO A 245 29.20 12.27 10.64
CA PRO A 245 29.04 10.98 11.29
C PRO A 245 27.93 10.12 10.68
N LEU A 246 26.94 10.74 10.02
CA LEU A 246 25.82 10.03 9.38
C LEU A 246 26.27 9.15 8.21
N ALA A 247 27.10 9.68 7.31
CA ALA A 247 27.60 8.92 6.16
C ALA A 247 28.41 7.69 6.59
N ALA A 248 29.28 7.87 7.60
CA ALA A 248 30.10 6.80 8.15
C ALA A 248 29.25 5.72 8.84
N ALA A 249 28.26 6.13 9.66
CA ALA A 249 27.36 5.20 10.34
C ALA A 249 26.51 4.40 9.34
N LEU A 250 25.97 5.06 8.31
CA LEU A 250 25.18 4.41 7.28
C LEU A 250 26.00 3.39 6.47
N ALA A 251 27.24 3.73 6.12
CA ALA A 251 28.13 2.79 5.40
C ALA A 251 28.49 1.56 6.23
N ARG A 252 28.59 1.68 7.57
CA ARG A 252 28.79 0.53 8.47
C ARG A 252 27.51 -0.31 8.60
N LEU A 253 26.35 0.34 8.67
CA LEU A 253 25.04 -0.30 8.75
C LEU A 253 24.73 -1.13 7.50
N LEU A 254 24.92 -0.56 6.31
CA LEU A 254 24.68 -1.27 5.03
C LEU A 254 25.65 -2.43 4.82
N ARG A 255 26.87 -2.35 5.37
CA ARG A 255 27.83 -3.48 5.38
C ARG A 255 27.51 -4.53 6.46
N GLY A 256 26.50 -4.31 7.28
CA GLY A 256 26.13 -5.22 8.38
C GLY A 256 27.13 -5.25 9.53
N GLU A 257 28.02 -4.25 9.65
CA GLU A 257 29.00 -4.14 10.75
C GLU A 257 28.35 -3.67 12.05
N ILE A 258 27.19 -3.01 11.95
CA ILE A 258 26.34 -2.58 13.06
C ILE A 258 24.88 -2.89 12.71
N GLU A 259 24.05 -3.16 13.72
CA GLU A 259 22.60 -3.42 13.53
C GLU A 259 21.78 -2.14 13.55
N GLU A 260 22.23 -1.14 14.30
CA GLU A 260 21.54 0.14 14.45
C GLU A 260 22.51 1.28 14.79
N PHE A 261 22.08 2.52 14.56
CA PHE A 261 22.73 3.71 15.10
C PHE A 261 21.70 4.81 15.42
N THR A 262 22.07 5.69 16.34
CA THR A 262 21.34 6.93 16.64
C THR A 262 22.32 8.10 16.61
N LEU A 263 21.93 9.18 15.92
CA LEU A 263 22.66 10.44 15.88
C LEU A 263 21.70 11.56 16.26
N ASP A 264 21.99 12.24 17.36
CA ASP A 264 21.18 13.35 17.85
C ASP A 264 21.76 14.69 17.40
N GLY A 265 20.88 15.65 17.14
CA GLY A 265 21.28 17.03 16.89
C GLY A 265 22.02 17.25 15.57
N VAL A 266 21.75 16.44 14.54
CA VAL A 266 22.33 16.62 13.21
C VAL A 266 21.78 17.90 12.59
N GLU A 267 22.61 18.93 12.50
CA GLU A 267 22.25 20.20 11.88
C GLU A 267 22.31 20.07 10.35
N GLN A 268 21.20 20.38 9.68
CA GLN A 268 21.09 20.44 8.22
C GLN A 268 20.51 21.78 7.79
N THR A 269 21.12 22.40 6.78
CA THR A 269 20.57 23.59 6.13
C THR A 269 19.86 23.16 4.86
N LEU A 270 18.53 23.15 4.91
CA LEU A 270 17.68 22.85 3.76
C LEU A 270 17.24 24.13 3.06
N ALA A 271 16.59 24.02 1.90
CA ALA A 271 16.04 25.17 1.18
C ALA A 271 15.05 26.01 2.03
N ARG A 272 14.45 25.42 3.06
CA ARG A 272 13.51 26.06 3.99
C ARG A 272 14.16 26.63 5.26
N GLY A 273 15.48 26.53 5.40
CA GLY A 273 16.24 27.04 6.54
C GLY A 273 17.02 25.96 7.31
N PRO A 274 17.64 26.33 8.44
CA PRO A 274 18.35 25.40 9.30
C PRO A 274 17.37 24.54 10.11
N HIS A 275 17.63 23.24 10.13
CA HIS A 275 16.89 22.24 10.89
C HIS A 275 17.86 21.43 11.76
N VAL A 276 17.36 20.97 12.91
CA VAL A 276 18.08 20.06 13.81
C VAL A 276 17.35 18.73 13.80
N LEU A 277 18.04 17.67 13.39
CA LEU A 277 17.44 16.35 13.19
C LEU A 277 18.02 15.32 14.14
N ASN A 278 17.14 14.45 14.65
CA ASN A 278 17.56 13.18 15.23
C ASN A 278 17.39 12.09 14.17
N VAL A 279 18.44 11.31 13.93
CA VAL A 279 18.46 10.25 12.93
C VAL A 279 18.64 8.92 13.64
N LYS A 280 17.67 8.03 13.48
CA LYS A 280 17.75 6.64 13.94
C LYS A 280 17.71 5.73 12.74
N SER A 281 18.52 4.69 12.73
CA SER A 281 18.56 3.77 11.61
C SER A 281 18.81 2.36 12.05
N ASN A 282 18.11 1.43 11.42
CA ASN A 282 18.22 -0.01 11.68
C ASN A 282 18.43 -0.74 10.35
N VAL A 283 19.23 -1.81 10.38
CA VAL A 283 19.42 -2.67 9.21
C VAL A 283 18.13 -3.48 8.94
N LEU A 284 17.76 -3.60 7.67
CA LEU A 284 16.72 -4.53 7.25
C LEU A 284 17.39 -5.84 6.85
N ARG A 285 16.95 -6.95 7.42
CA ARG A 285 17.45 -8.29 7.07
C ARG A 285 16.37 -9.08 6.33
N ALA A 286 16.79 -9.77 5.27
CA ALA A 286 16.01 -10.81 4.61
C ALA A 286 16.81 -12.12 4.69
N ASP A 287 16.19 -13.18 5.21
CA ASP A 287 16.82 -14.50 5.39
C ASP A 287 18.18 -14.46 6.12
N GLY A 288 18.29 -13.58 7.11
CA GLY A 288 19.50 -13.41 7.92
C GLY A 288 20.60 -12.56 7.26
N GLN A 289 20.44 -12.15 5.99
CA GLN A 289 21.39 -11.29 5.29
C GLN A 289 20.94 -9.82 5.30
N PRO A 290 21.86 -8.84 5.35
CA PRO A 290 21.53 -7.43 5.18
C PRO A 290 20.91 -7.20 3.80
N ALA A 291 19.65 -6.79 3.77
CA ALA A 291 18.87 -6.52 2.56
C ALA A 291 18.64 -5.01 2.33
N GLY A 292 19.04 -4.17 3.30
CA GLY A 292 18.89 -2.73 3.23
C GLY A 292 18.91 -2.08 4.60
N ALA A 293 18.34 -0.88 4.70
CA ALA A 293 18.24 -0.14 5.96
C ALA A 293 16.99 0.74 6.00
N VAL A 294 16.49 1.04 7.19
CA VAL A 294 15.44 2.04 7.40
C VAL A 294 15.98 3.15 8.28
N LEU A 295 15.84 4.40 7.82
CA LEU A 295 16.18 5.60 8.55
C LEU A 295 14.90 6.34 8.95
N LEU A 296 14.85 6.76 10.20
CA LEU A 296 13.84 7.64 10.77
C LEU A 296 14.48 9.00 11.08
N LEU A 297 13.91 10.07 10.53
CA LEU A 297 14.37 11.44 10.67
C LEU A 297 13.33 12.26 11.44
N GLU A 298 13.59 12.49 12.72
CA GLU A 298 12.76 13.32 13.60
C GLU A 298 13.22 14.78 13.52
N ASP A 299 12.30 15.72 13.29
CA ASP A 299 12.61 17.16 13.40
C ASP A 299 12.52 17.59 14.86
N VAL A 300 13.63 18.00 15.44
CA VAL A 300 13.69 18.49 16.82
C VAL A 300 14.02 19.98 16.90
N THR A 301 13.93 20.71 15.77
CA THR A 301 14.32 22.13 15.67
C THR A 301 13.59 23.00 16.70
N GLU A 302 12.26 22.90 16.75
CA GLU A 302 11.44 23.68 17.69
C GLU A 302 11.74 23.30 19.15
N ARG A 303 11.87 22.00 19.43
CA ARG A 303 12.19 21.51 20.78
C ARG A 303 13.53 22.05 21.26
N VAL A 304 14.57 21.95 20.43
CA VAL A 304 15.91 22.45 20.75
C VAL A 304 15.92 23.98 20.92
N ALA A 305 15.16 24.71 20.10
CA ALA A 305 15.02 26.16 20.25
C ALA A 305 14.35 26.55 21.58
N LEU A 306 13.27 25.86 21.97
CA LEU A 306 12.58 26.06 23.24
C LEU A 306 13.47 25.71 24.43
N GLU A 307 14.20 24.59 24.37
CA GLU A 307 15.16 24.20 25.41
C GLU A 307 16.28 25.23 25.59
N ARG A 308 16.82 25.76 24.49
CA ARG A 308 17.83 26.84 24.53
C ARG A 308 17.25 28.12 25.16
N ALA A 309 16.04 28.50 24.79
CA ALA A 309 15.36 29.66 25.36
C ALA A 309 15.08 29.50 26.86
N ALA A 310 14.65 28.30 27.29
CA ALA A 310 14.40 27.98 28.69
C ALA A 310 15.69 28.06 29.52
N ARG A 311 16.78 27.44 29.07
CA ARG A 311 18.10 27.53 29.74
C ARG A 311 18.60 28.97 29.88
N GLN A 312 18.39 29.80 28.85
CA GLN A 312 18.78 31.20 28.90
C GLN A 312 17.91 31.99 29.91
N ALA A 313 16.62 31.70 29.99
CA ALA A 313 15.72 32.31 30.96
C ALA A 313 16.10 31.93 32.41
N GLU A 314 16.42 30.66 32.67
CA GLU A 314 16.91 30.19 33.97
C GLU A 314 18.20 30.91 34.38
N LYS A 315 19.15 31.04 33.44
CA LYS A 315 20.42 31.75 33.70
C LYS A 315 20.19 33.22 34.08
N LEU A 316 19.28 33.90 33.39
CA LEU A 316 18.93 35.29 33.70
C LEU A 316 18.20 35.43 35.04
N ALA A 317 17.30 34.50 35.36
CA ALA A 317 16.61 34.48 36.65
C ALA A 317 17.59 34.28 37.82
N ALA A 318 18.54 33.32 37.69
CA ALA A 318 19.57 33.09 38.68
C ALA A 318 20.47 34.32 38.88
N LEU A 319 20.89 34.97 37.80
CA LEU A 319 21.63 36.23 37.84
C LEU A 319 20.82 37.35 38.53
N GLY A 320 19.50 37.42 38.31
CA GLY A 320 18.64 38.41 38.96
C GLY A 320 18.51 38.24 40.47
N THR A 321 18.37 37.00 40.93
CA THR A 321 18.34 36.70 42.37
C THR A 321 19.66 37.06 43.04
N LEU A 322 20.79 36.67 42.43
CA LEU A 322 22.13 37.01 42.93
C LEU A 322 22.36 38.53 42.92
N ALA A 323 22.02 39.22 41.83
CA ALA A 323 22.17 40.67 41.72
C ALA A 323 21.33 41.40 42.77
N ALA A 324 20.11 40.94 43.08
CA ALA A 324 19.29 41.54 44.12
C ALA A 324 19.90 41.38 45.52
N GLY A 325 20.44 40.19 45.83
CA GLY A 325 21.13 39.94 47.11
C GLY A 325 22.40 40.77 47.26
N VAL A 326 23.29 40.73 46.25
CA VAL A 326 24.53 41.50 46.21
C VAL A 326 24.25 43.00 46.27
N ALA A 327 23.23 43.48 45.55
CA ALA A 327 22.87 44.89 45.58
C ALA A 327 22.43 45.35 46.96
N HIS A 328 21.68 44.53 47.68
CA HIS A 328 21.26 44.86 49.05
C HIS A 328 22.48 44.93 49.99
N GLU A 329 23.38 43.95 49.91
CA GLU A 329 24.59 43.90 50.73
C GLU A 329 25.58 45.04 50.44
N ILE A 330 25.65 45.52 49.19
CA ILE A 330 26.53 46.64 48.80
C ILE A 330 25.88 47.99 49.13
N ASN A 331 24.56 48.15 48.94
CA ASN A 331 23.88 49.41 49.23
C ASN A 331 23.91 49.77 50.72
N ASN A 332 23.90 48.77 51.61
CA ASN A 332 23.95 48.99 53.06
C ASN A 332 25.20 49.78 53.52
N PRO A 333 26.45 49.32 53.30
CA PRO A 333 27.64 50.06 53.69
C PRO A 333 27.82 51.38 52.92
N ILE A 334 27.44 51.42 51.62
CA ILE A 334 27.51 52.65 50.82
C ILE A 334 26.58 53.73 51.36
N GLY A 335 25.36 53.36 51.74
CA GLY A 335 24.41 54.27 52.37
C GLY A 335 24.98 54.88 53.65
N ILE A 336 25.65 54.06 54.47
CA ILE A 336 26.32 54.52 55.70
C ILE A 336 27.48 55.47 55.36
N ILE A 337 28.36 55.11 54.42
CA ILE A 337 29.51 55.94 54.01
C ILE A 337 29.03 57.28 53.44
N SER A 338 28.05 57.25 52.54
CA SER A 338 27.47 58.44 51.90
C SER A 338 26.83 59.37 52.92
N SER A 339 26.03 58.81 53.85
CA SER A 339 25.36 59.58 54.91
C SER A 339 26.34 60.18 55.91
N ARG A 340 27.39 59.45 56.32
CA ARG A 340 28.44 59.98 57.22
C ARG A 340 29.20 61.12 56.58
N ALA A 341 29.58 60.97 55.31
CA ALA A 341 30.26 62.03 54.56
C ALA A 341 29.36 63.28 54.43
N GLU A 342 28.08 63.08 54.13
CA GLU A 342 27.09 64.17 54.02
C GLU A 342 26.86 64.89 55.35
N LEU A 343 26.71 64.16 56.46
CA LEU A 343 26.53 64.74 57.80
C LEU A 343 27.72 65.62 58.21
N VAL A 344 28.96 65.15 58.00
CA VAL A 344 30.16 65.93 58.35
C VAL A 344 30.28 67.19 57.48
N LEU A 345 29.93 67.10 56.20
CA LEU A 345 29.87 68.24 55.29
C LEU A 345 28.80 69.27 55.70
N LEU A 346 27.63 68.83 56.17
CA LEU A 346 26.54 69.69 56.64
C LEU A 346 26.85 70.36 57.99
N GLU A 347 27.38 69.60 58.96
CA GLU A 347 27.60 70.09 60.33
C GLU A 347 28.85 70.96 60.47
N ARG A 348 29.89 70.72 59.67
CA ARG A 348 31.20 71.40 59.81
C ARG A 348 31.75 72.00 58.52
N GLY A 349 30.95 72.09 57.46
CA GLY A 349 31.38 72.46 56.10
C GLY A 349 32.22 73.73 55.95
N THR A 350 32.01 74.75 56.79
CA THR A 350 32.78 76.01 56.78
C THR A 350 33.95 76.03 57.77
N ALA A 351 33.98 75.08 58.72
CA ALA A 351 35.03 74.94 59.73
C ALA A 351 36.06 73.85 59.38
N LEU A 352 35.85 73.10 58.30
CA LEU A 352 36.77 72.05 57.82
C LEU A 352 37.93 72.67 57.02
N PRO A 353 39.16 72.14 57.16
CA PRO A 353 40.25 72.43 56.24
C PRO A 353 39.85 72.12 54.79
N ALA A 354 40.24 72.98 53.84
CA ALA A 354 39.81 72.86 52.43
C ALA A 354 40.07 71.47 51.83
N GLY A 355 41.25 70.88 52.07
CA GLY A 355 41.56 69.53 51.58
C GLY A 355 40.67 68.43 52.15
N LEU A 356 40.34 68.47 53.44
CA LEU A 356 39.48 67.47 54.08
C LEU A 356 38.03 67.56 53.59
N ARG A 357 37.57 68.78 53.28
CA ARG A 357 36.26 68.99 52.66
C ARG A 357 36.21 68.38 51.25
N GLU A 358 37.23 68.64 50.43
CA GLU A 358 37.33 68.10 49.08
C GLU A 358 37.32 66.55 49.08
N ASP A 359 38.07 65.93 50.00
CA ASP A 359 38.09 64.48 50.18
C ASP A 359 36.71 63.91 50.54
N LEU A 360 35.97 64.56 51.46
CA LEU A 360 34.62 64.13 51.84
C LEU A 360 33.61 64.26 50.68
N GLU A 361 33.70 65.33 49.89
CA GLU A 361 32.87 65.49 48.69
C GLU A 361 33.20 64.43 47.63
N VAL A 362 34.47 64.04 47.46
CA VAL A 362 34.87 62.92 46.60
C VAL A 362 34.27 61.60 47.10
N ILE A 363 34.38 61.31 48.40
CA ILE A 363 33.83 60.09 49.00
C ILE A 363 32.31 60.02 48.79
N HIS A 364 31.58 61.11 49.03
CA HIS A 364 30.14 61.15 48.84
C HIS A 364 29.75 60.93 47.37
N ARG A 365 30.43 61.60 46.42
CA ARG A 365 30.21 61.40 44.98
C ARG A 365 30.49 59.97 44.53
N GLN A 366 31.56 59.34 45.03
CA GLN A 366 31.89 57.95 44.67
C GLN A 366 30.89 56.96 45.30
N ALA A 367 30.46 57.19 46.53
CA ALA A 367 29.42 56.37 47.17
C ALA A 367 28.11 56.39 46.36
N GLN A 368 27.65 57.59 45.95
CA GLN A 368 26.48 57.73 45.07
C GLN A 368 26.68 57.09 43.70
N ARG A 369 27.90 57.16 43.14
CA ARG A 369 28.22 56.51 41.87
C ARG A 369 28.12 54.99 41.98
N VAL A 370 28.64 54.39 43.04
CA VAL A 370 28.55 52.93 43.24
C VAL A 370 27.09 52.51 43.47
N ALA A 371 26.29 53.27 44.23
CA ALA A 371 24.85 53.00 44.37
C ALA A 371 24.11 52.99 43.01
N ARG A 372 24.41 53.95 42.13
CA ARG A 372 23.85 53.99 40.76
C ARG A 372 24.26 52.79 39.91
N ILE A 373 25.52 52.36 40.00
CA ILE A 373 26.02 51.17 39.27
C ILE A 373 25.27 49.92 39.74
N VAL A 374 25.10 49.76 41.05
CA VAL A 374 24.38 48.64 41.66
C VAL A 374 22.91 48.62 41.25
N GLN A 375 22.25 49.79 41.20
CA GLN A 375 20.88 49.90 40.68
C GLN A 375 20.76 49.51 39.20
N GLY A 376 21.74 49.89 38.37
CA GLY A 376 21.78 49.52 36.95
C GLY A 376 21.87 48.00 36.74
N LEU A 377 22.66 47.30 37.55
CA LEU A 377 22.76 45.84 37.54
C LEU A 377 21.40 45.18 37.88
N LEU A 378 20.71 45.72 38.88
CA LEU A 378 19.37 45.27 39.30
C LEU A 378 18.32 45.47 38.20
N SER A 379 18.34 46.61 37.51
CA SER A 379 17.41 46.88 36.40
C SER A 379 17.64 45.98 35.20
N PHE A 380 18.89 45.60 34.93
CA PHE A 380 19.22 44.68 33.84
C PHE A 380 18.71 43.25 34.12
N ALA A 381 18.82 42.82 35.37
CA ALA A 381 18.44 41.47 35.76
C ALA A 381 16.92 41.29 35.91
N ARG A 382 16.19 42.37 36.22
CA ARG A 382 14.75 42.39 36.40
C ARG A 382 14.08 42.76 35.08
N ARG A 383 13.37 41.82 34.43
CA ARG A 383 12.41 42.15 33.37
C ARG A 383 11.24 42.95 33.97
N ALA A 384 11.41 44.25 34.13
CA ALA A 384 10.26 45.13 34.35
C ALA A 384 9.49 45.21 33.03
N PRO A 385 8.16 45.01 33.02
CA PRO A 385 7.38 45.27 31.82
C PRO A 385 7.48 46.76 31.50
N GLY A 386 8.23 47.09 30.45
CA GLY A 386 8.34 48.46 29.96
C GLY A 386 7.00 48.91 29.37
N THR A 387 6.59 50.14 29.67
CA THR A 387 5.46 50.79 29.01
C THR A 387 5.87 51.22 27.61
N ALA A 388 5.16 50.73 26.58
CA ALA A 388 5.38 51.16 25.20
C ALA A 388 4.72 52.52 24.96
N GLY A 389 5.47 53.45 24.37
CA GLY A 389 5.00 54.79 23.99
C GLY A 389 5.95 55.46 23.01
N PRO A 390 5.51 56.55 22.33
CA PRO A 390 6.39 57.32 21.47
C PRO A 390 7.56 57.90 22.27
N VAL A 391 8.79 57.68 21.80
CA VAL A 391 10.04 58.10 22.43
C VAL A 391 10.88 58.88 21.41
N ASP A 392 11.45 60.00 21.86
CA ASP A 392 12.47 60.72 21.13
C ASP A 392 13.80 59.97 21.25
N LEU A 393 14.31 59.47 20.13
CA LEU A 393 15.56 58.72 20.07
C LEU A 393 16.74 59.56 20.54
N ASN A 394 16.81 60.85 20.22
CA ASN A 394 17.96 61.69 20.60
C ASN A 394 18.06 61.84 22.12
N ARG A 395 16.92 61.91 22.81
CA ARG A 395 16.85 61.92 24.29
C ARG A 395 17.10 60.56 24.94
N LEU A 396 17.07 59.47 24.17
CA LEU A 396 17.29 58.11 24.69
C LEU A 396 18.78 57.74 24.68
N VAL A 397 19.58 58.35 23.79
CA VAL A 397 21.01 58.04 23.61
C VAL A 397 21.94 59.03 24.34
N GLU A 398 21.46 60.23 24.70
CA GLU A 398 22.13 61.13 25.68
C GLU A 398 21.99 60.61 27.12
#